data_AF-A0A8F5BYZ6-F1
#
_entry.id   AF-A0A8F5BYZ6-F1
#
_cell.length_a   1.000
_cell.length_b   1.000
_cell.length_c   1.000
_cell.angle_alpha   90.00
_cell.angle_beta   90.00
_cell.angle_gamma   90.00
#
_symmetry.space_group_name_H-M   'P 1'
#
loop_
_entity.id
_entity.type
_entity.pdbx_description
1 polymer ?
#
loop_
_entity_poly.entity_id
_entity_poly.type
_entity_poly.pdbx_seq_one_letter_code
_entity_poly.pdbx_strand_id
1 'polypeptide(L)'
;MKKTKRAVSNAVFAGVTIVLVIIAAIGFALYFTKPTTTSIPTTSTSSITVTSTITSTTTSVTTSVATQTATQTTTQTVTQTSTTTLTRPITVNASGAFYNGQVITFLYTAQFECTPPATTFFPNAVNQSKVAMGCEVGAGNISAFPKGAAPVFVLVPAFAGLSIFGVTKLGATPQGFPTFTYNNVTYTILTQCGAALTETACPDHMSLIYSPAFTVVEQYLGIKNGVFGLPEGVLPTPAHDHLVTFATNTSIPWYIVVVLVFDPNIFPNPITGQCQAVVPSNVSNPTENCLNNIQALENAMTTYDNAVAVANANNPIWQALGKPGLEVVVPGVSSPSQLLNATNSNMVLYFSDPAVYPYPI
;
A
#
# COMPACT_ATOMS: atom_id res chain seq x y z
N MET A 1 43.20 21.82 -35.49
CA MET A 1 42.27 21.59 -34.38
C MET A 1 43.03 21.05 -33.17
N LYS A 2 43.15 21.82 -32.07
CA LYS A 2 43.79 21.37 -30.82
C LYS A 2 42.82 20.45 -30.07
N LYS A 3 43.20 19.19 -29.83
CA LYS A 3 42.45 18.26 -28.97
C LYS A 3 42.71 18.62 -27.50
N THR A 4 41.73 19.25 -26.85
CA THR A 4 41.74 19.48 -25.41
C THR A 4 41.55 18.14 -24.69
N LYS A 5 42.60 17.63 -24.04
CA LYS A 5 42.48 16.48 -23.15
C LYS A 5 41.72 16.92 -21.90
N ARG A 6 40.50 16.43 -21.71
CA ARG A 6 39.74 16.60 -20.46
C ARG A 6 40.44 15.80 -19.37
N ALA A 7 41.13 16.49 -18.47
CA ALA A 7 41.64 15.88 -17.25
C ALA A 7 40.48 15.78 -16.25
N VAL A 8 40.06 14.55 -15.92
CA VAL A 8 39.12 14.31 -14.82
C VAL A 8 39.92 14.48 -13.54
N SER A 9 39.50 15.39 -12.68
CA SER A 9 40.15 15.62 -11.39
C SER A 9 40.05 14.35 -10.53
N ASN A 10 41.20 13.85 -10.05
CA ASN A 10 41.27 12.67 -9.17
C ASN A 10 40.40 12.81 -7.91
N ALA A 11 40.14 14.04 -7.46
CA ALA A 11 39.25 14.32 -6.33
C ALA A 11 37.78 14.02 -6.65
N VAL A 12 37.34 14.30 -7.88
CA VAL A 12 35.97 13.99 -8.34
C VAL A 12 35.80 12.49 -8.53
N PHE A 13 36.82 11.81 -9.06
CA PHE A 13 36.81 10.36 -9.20
C PHE A 13 36.80 9.64 -7.83
N ALA A 14 37.59 10.13 -6.86
CA ALA A 14 37.59 9.60 -5.50
C ALA A 14 36.24 9.82 -4.79
N GLY A 15 35.63 11.01 -4.94
CA GLY A 15 34.30 11.30 -4.38
C GLY A 15 33.21 10.39 -4.93
N VAL A 16 33.18 10.17 -6.24
CA VAL A 16 32.21 9.25 -6.88
C VAL A 16 32.44 7.80 -6.44
N THR A 17 33.70 7.40 -6.28
CA THR A 17 34.03 6.02 -5.83
C THR A 17 33.58 5.78 -4.39
N ILE A 18 33.76 6.75 -3.48
CA ILE A 18 33.30 6.64 -2.08
C ILE A 18 31.77 6.55 -2.01
N VAL A 19 31.06 7.37 -2.78
CA VAL A 19 29.59 7.32 -2.84
C VAL A 19 29.10 5.97 -3.37
N LEU A 20 29.74 5.43 -4.42
CA LEU A 20 29.41 4.10 -4.96
C LEU A 20 29.69 2.97 -3.96
N VAL A 21 30.78 3.05 -3.18
CA VAL A 21 31.09 2.05 -2.15
C VAL A 21 30.08 2.10 -1.00
N ILE A 22 29.65 3.30 -0.58
CA ILE A 22 28.61 3.44 0.46
C ILE A 22 27.27 2.88 -0.04
N ILE A 23 26.86 3.21 -1.28
CA ILE A 23 25.63 2.67 -1.88
C ILE A 23 25.73 1.14 -2.03
N ALA A 24 26.88 0.62 -2.44
CA ALA A 24 27.10 -0.82 -2.56
C ALA A 24 27.09 -1.51 -1.18
N ALA A 25 27.69 -0.91 -0.15
CA ALA A 25 27.69 -1.45 1.21
C ALA A 25 26.29 -1.44 1.84
N ILE A 26 25.52 -0.36 1.66
CA ILE A 26 24.12 -0.30 2.08
C ILE A 26 23.29 -1.33 1.30
N GLY A 27 23.50 -1.44 -0.02
CA GLY A 27 22.83 -2.44 -0.85
C GLY A 27 23.16 -3.89 -0.47
N PHE A 28 24.42 -4.16 -0.08
CA PHE A 28 24.85 -5.48 0.40
C PHE A 28 24.32 -5.78 1.81
N ALA A 29 24.29 -4.79 2.71
CA ALA A 29 23.69 -4.94 4.03
C ALA A 29 22.18 -5.24 3.92
N LEU A 30 21.47 -4.52 3.05
CA LEU A 30 20.05 -4.79 2.73
C LEU A 30 19.82 -6.15 2.04
N TYR A 31 20.82 -6.69 1.34
CA TYR A 31 20.74 -8.02 0.75
C TYR A 31 20.89 -9.13 1.81
N PHE A 32 21.71 -8.93 2.83
CA PHE A 32 21.90 -9.88 3.94
C PHE A 32 20.76 -9.89 4.97
N THR A 33 19.93 -8.83 5.02
CA THR A 33 18.71 -8.80 5.84
C THR A 33 17.50 -9.41 5.13
N LYS A 34 17.67 -9.94 3.91
CA LYS A 34 16.59 -10.60 3.18
C LYS A 34 16.20 -11.90 3.93
N PRO A 35 14.91 -12.11 4.26
CA PRO A 35 14.46 -13.35 4.87
C PRO A 35 14.86 -14.55 4.01
N THR A 36 15.33 -15.62 4.65
CA THR A 36 15.63 -16.89 3.97
C THR A 36 14.39 -17.31 3.18
N THR A 37 14.53 -17.67 1.91
CA THR A 37 13.40 -18.09 1.07
C THR A 37 13.41 -19.60 0.93
N THR A 38 12.25 -20.23 1.13
CA THR A 38 12.06 -21.66 0.88
C THR A 38 11.26 -21.81 -0.40
N SER A 39 11.80 -22.52 -1.39
CA SER A 39 11.10 -22.77 -2.66
C SER A 39 10.06 -23.87 -2.49
N ILE A 40 8.78 -23.56 -2.70
CA ILE A 40 7.69 -24.55 -2.74
C ILE A 40 7.10 -24.51 -4.16
N PRO A 41 7.08 -25.62 -4.91
CA PRO A 41 6.45 -25.64 -6.24
C PRO A 41 4.92 -25.62 -6.11
N THR A 42 4.27 -24.67 -6.77
CA THR A 42 2.81 -24.65 -6.96
C THR A 42 2.46 -24.82 -8.43
N THR A 43 1.53 -25.71 -8.72
CA THR A 43 1.05 -25.98 -10.09
C THR A 43 -0.25 -25.22 -10.30
N SER A 44 -0.31 -24.35 -11.30
CA SER A 44 -1.53 -23.66 -11.70
C SER A 44 -1.94 -24.12 -13.10
N THR A 45 -3.22 -24.45 -13.25
CA THR A 45 -3.80 -24.90 -14.52
C THR A 45 -4.75 -23.82 -14.99
N SER A 46 -4.55 -23.30 -16.20
CA SER A 46 -5.46 -22.34 -16.82
C SER A 46 -5.87 -22.83 -18.20
N SER A 47 -7.16 -22.90 -18.45
CA SER A 47 -7.72 -23.26 -19.75
C SER A 47 -8.08 -21.99 -20.52
N ILE A 48 -7.62 -21.89 -21.77
CA ILE A 48 -7.97 -20.79 -22.66
C ILE A 48 -8.76 -21.40 -23.82
N THR A 49 -9.99 -20.94 -24.04
CA THR A 49 -10.81 -21.36 -25.18
C THR A 49 -10.53 -20.43 -26.35
N VAL A 50 -10.00 -20.97 -27.45
CA VAL A 50 -9.69 -20.19 -28.66
C VAL A 50 -10.65 -20.60 -29.76
N THR A 51 -11.48 -19.66 -30.21
CA THR A 51 -12.37 -19.85 -31.37
C THR A 51 -11.66 -19.35 -32.62
N SER A 52 -11.53 -20.21 -33.64
CA SER A 52 -10.95 -19.82 -34.93
C SER A 52 -11.88 -20.18 -36.08
N THR A 53 -12.09 -19.22 -36.98
CA THR A 53 -12.94 -19.39 -38.16
C THR A 53 -12.05 -19.51 -39.39
N ILE A 54 -12.17 -20.62 -40.12
CA ILE A 54 -11.39 -20.86 -41.34
C ILE A 54 -12.36 -20.88 -42.52
N THR A 55 -12.18 -19.95 -43.46
CA THR A 55 -12.94 -19.91 -44.71
C THR A 55 -12.16 -20.64 -45.79
N SER A 56 -12.74 -21.68 -46.39
CA SER A 56 -12.10 -22.46 -47.45
C SER A 56 -12.89 -22.33 -48.75
N THR A 57 -12.22 -21.89 -49.81
CA THR A 57 -12.81 -21.74 -51.15
C THR A 57 -12.31 -22.88 -52.02
N THR A 58 -13.23 -23.72 -52.53
CA THR A 58 -12.84 -24.85 -53.39
C THR A 58 -13.34 -24.59 -54.80
N THR A 59 -12.42 -24.55 -55.78
CA THR A 59 -12.75 -24.40 -57.19
C THR A 59 -12.62 -25.76 -57.87
N SER A 60 -13.75 -26.35 -58.29
CA SER A 60 -13.75 -27.56 -59.10
C SER A 60 -13.83 -27.18 -60.59
N VAL A 61 -12.96 -27.78 -61.40
CA VAL A 61 -12.98 -27.62 -62.87
C VAL A 61 -13.68 -28.81 -63.49
N THR A 62 -14.89 -28.60 -64.01
CA THR A 62 -15.53 -29.51 -64.97
C THR A 62 -16.42 -28.67 -65.87
N THR A 63 -15.97 -28.39 -67.10
CA THR A 63 -16.62 -27.77 -68.29
C THR A 63 -17.79 -26.76 -68.16
N SER A 64 -18.04 -26.18 -66.98
CA SER A 64 -18.83 -24.98 -66.70
C SER A 64 -18.45 -24.50 -65.30
N VAL A 65 -17.98 -23.25 -65.17
CA VAL A 65 -17.42 -22.75 -63.91
C VAL A 65 -18.55 -22.31 -62.98
N ALA A 66 -18.63 -22.91 -61.78
CA ALA A 66 -19.45 -22.43 -60.67
C ALA A 66 -18.63 -22.44 -59.38
N THR A 67 -18.56 -21.31 -58.68
CA THR A 67 -17.81 -21.15 -57.43
C THR A 67 -18.74 -21.32 -56.23
N GLN A 68 -18.44 -22.25 -55.32
CA GLN A 68 -19.12 -22.37 -54.03
C GLN A 68 -18.17 -22.02 -52.89
N THR A 69 -18.64 -21.20 -51.94
CA THR A 69 -17.92 -20.83 -50.72
C THR A 69 -18.62 -21.45 -49.52
N ALA A 70 -17.89 -22.20 -48.70
CA ALA A 70 -18.39 -22.77 -47.45
C ALA A 70 -17.56 -22.26 -46.27
N THR A 71 -18.23 -21.87 -45.18
CA THR A 71 -17.59 -21.38 -43.95
C THR A 71 -17.78 -22.43 -42.85
N GLN A 72 -16.68 -22.88 -42.23
CA GLN A 72 -16.72 -23.86 -41.14
C GLN A 72 -16.09 -23.25 -39.88
N THR A 73 -16.83 -23.27 -38.77
CA THR A 73 -16.37 -22.73 -37.48
C THR A 73 -15.93 -23.88 -36.59
N THR A 74 -14.68 -23.85 -36.09
CA THR A 74 -14.14 -24.88 -35.19
C THR A 74 -13.74 -24.25 -33.86
N THR A 75 -14.21 -24.83 -32.75
CA THR A 75 -13.86 -24.40 -31.39
C THR A 75 -12.86 -25.39 -30.79
N GLN A 76 -11.68 -24.93 -30.39
CA GLN A 76 -10.70 -25.76 -29.67
C GLN A 76 -10.43 -25.19 -28.28
N THR A 77 -10.46 -26.05 -27.27
CA THR A 77 -10.08 -25.71 -25.90
C THR A 77 -8.63 -26.13 -25.69
N VAL A 78 -7.74 -25.17 -25.43
CA VAL A 78 -6.32 -25.43 -25.18
C VAL A 78 -6.06 -25.27 -23.68
N THR A 79 -5.66 -26.35 -23.03
CA THR A 79 -5.26 -26.35 -21.62
C THR A 79 -3.76 -26.08 -21.53
N GLN A 80 -3.36 -24.97 -20.92
CA GLN A 80 -1.95 -24.63 -20.73
C GLN A 80 -1.59 -24.78 -19.26
N THR A 81 -0.66 -25.67 -18.96
CA THR A 81 -0.12 -25.87 -17.61
C THR A 81 1.15 -25.04 -17.48
N SER A 82 1.15 -24.05 -16.60
CA SER A 82 2.33 -23.22 -16.31
C SER A 82 2.80 -23.50 -14.89
N THR A 83 4.08 -23.87 -14.75
CA THR A 83 4.72 -24.09 -13.46
C THR A 83 5.54 -22.85 -13.12
N THR A 84 5.04 -22.03 -12.19
CA THR A 84 5.77 -20.88 -11.64
C THR A 84 6.28 -21.21 -10.24
N THR A 85 7.59 -21.13 -10.03
CA THR A 85 8.19 -21.17 -8.69
C THR A 85 7.92 -19.85 -7.97
N LEU A 86 7.02 -19.88 -6.98
CA LEU A 86 6.73 -18.73 -6.13
C LEU A 86 7.71 -18.75 -4.94
N THR A 87 8.67 -17.84 -4.93
CA THR A 87 9.49 -17.57 -3.73
C THR A 87 8.66 -16.73 -2.77
N ARG A 88 8.20 -17.32 -1.66
CA ARG A 88 7.55 -16.59 -0.57
C ARG A 88 8.60 -16.32 0.52
N PRO A 89 8.77 -15.07 1.00
CA PRO A 89 9.60 -14.80 2.17
C PRO A 89 9.07 -15.62 3.36
N ILE A 90 9.96 -16.08 4.25
CA ILE A 90 9.54 -16.57 5.56
C ILE A 90 8.73 -15.43 6.20
N THR A 91 7.48 -15.72 6.53
CA THR A 91 6.63 -14.82 7.29
C THR A 91 7.19 -14.79 8.71
N VAL A 92 8.11 -13.87 8.99
CA VAL A 92 8.43 -13.50 10.36
C VAL A 92 7.17 -12.82 10.89
N ASN A 93 6.62 -13.28 12.02
CA ASN A 93 5.45 -12.67 12.65
C ASN A 93 5.80 -11.31 13.27
N ALA A 94 6.49 -10.45 12.53
CA ALA A 94 6.96 -9.18 13.00
C ALA A 94 6.97 -8.12 11.90
N SER A 95 6.80 -6.87 12.31
CA SER A 95 6.98 -5.68 11.47
C SER A 95 7.62 -4.56 12.29
N GLY A 96 7.94 -3.44 11.65
CA GLY A 96 8.27 -2.21 12.37
C GLY A 96 7.01 -1.47 12.84
N ALA A 97 7.21 -0.54 13.78
CA ALA A 97 6.30 0.50 14.19
C ALA A 97 7.07 1.72 14.71
N PHE A 98 6.40 2.83 14.98
CA PHE A 98 6.98 4.00 15.62
C PHE A 98 6.44 4.21 17.04
N TYR A 99 7.35 4.52 17.95
CA TYR A 99 7.04 4.91 19.31
C TYR A 99 8.05 5.94 19.80
N ASN A 100 7.55 7.10 20.22
CA ASN A 100 8.34 8.16 20.86
C ASN A 100 9.63 8.54 20.09
N GLY A 101 9.52 8.69 18.77
CA GLY A 101 10.65 9.07 17.91
C GLY A 101 11.58 7.91 17.54
N GLN A 102 11.25 6.67 17.93
CA GLN A 102 12.05 5.47 17.66
C GLN A 102 11.28 4.49 16.80
N VAL A 103 12.03 3.69 16.04
CA VAL A 103 11.48 2.51 15.35
C VAL A 103 11.52 1.33 16.32
N ILE A 104 10.38 0.71 16.54
CA ILE A 104 10.22 -0.45 17.42
C ILE A 104 9.65 -1.65 16.65
N THR A 105 9.58 -2.80 17.30
CA THR A 105 9.11 -4.06 16.70
C THR A 105 7.68 -4.31 17.09
N PHE A 106 6.83 -4.67 16.13
CA PHE A 106 5.58 -5.37 16.39
C PHE A 106 5.79 -6.87 16.27
N LEU A 107 5.24 -7.64 17.19
CA LEU A 107 5.21 -9.09 17.17
C LEU A 107 3.75 -9.54 17.11
N TYR A 108 3.32 -10.00 15.94
CA TYR A 108 1.98 -10.53 15.73
C TYR A 108 1.83 -11.86 16.45
N THR A 109 0.81 -11.96 17.30
CA THR A 109 0.62 -13.09 18.23
C THR A 109 -0.64 -13.90 17.93
N ALA A 110 -1.59 -13.32 17.20
CA ALA A 110 -2.80 -14.00 16.74
C ALA A 110 -3.36 -13.31 15.49
N GLN A 111 -4.28 -14.01 14.82
CA GLN A 111 -5.04 -13.44 13.72
C GLN A 111 -5.92 -12.29 14.20
N PHE A 112 -6.10 -11.30 13.34
CA PHE A 112 -7.01 -10.20 13.56
C PHE A 112 -8.48 -10.66 13.56
N GLU A 113 -9.35 -9.82 14.12
CA GLU A 113 -10.80 -9.99 14.09
C GLU A 113 -11.50 -8.68 13.71
N CYS A 114 -12.74 -8.78 13.25
CA CYS A 114 -13.52 -7.63 12.83
C CYS A 114 -14.85 -7.62 13.60
N THR A 115 -14.95 -6.70 14.55
CA THR A 115 -16.02 -6.63 15.54
C THR A 115 -16.49 -5.19 15.79
N PRO A 116 -17.81 -4.94 15.80
CA PRO A 116 -18.88 -5.81 15.33
C PRO A 116 -18.75 -6.09 13.82
N PRO A 117 -19.51 -7.04 13.27
CA PRO A 117 -19.56 -7.25 11.84
C PRO A 117 -19.88 -5.94 11.11
N ALA A 118 -19.20 -5.75 10.00
CA ALA A 118 -19.40 -4.69 9.03
C ALA A 118 -20.88 -4.22 8.90
N THR A 119 -21.81 -5.17 8.77
CA THR A 119 -23.24 -4.93 8.55
C THR A 119 -23.92 -4.11 9.64
N THR A 120 -23.33 -4.03 10.84
CA THR A 120 -23.79 -3.16 11.92
C THR A 120 -23.64 -1.68 11.57
N PHE A 121 -22.60 -1.32 10.82
CA PHE A 121 -22.29 0.05 10.44
C PHE A 121 -22.90 0.45 9.10
N PHE A 122 -22.90 -0.49 8.14
CA PHE A 122 -23.39 -0.26 6.80
C PHE A 122 -24.44 -1.30 6.37
N PRO A 123 -25.61 -1.35 7.03
CA PRO A 123 -26.62 -2.38 6.81
C PRO A 123 -27.16 -2.44 5.37
N ASN A 124 -27.03 -1.35 4.61
CA ASN A 124 -27.48 -1.22 3.23
C ASN A 124 -26.34 -1.36 2.19
N ALA A 125 -25.09 -1.55 2.63
CA ALA A 125 -23.96 -1.69 1.72
C ALA A 125 -23.83 -3.14 1.21
N VAL A 126 -24.40 -3.39 0.02
CA VAL A 126 -24.45 -4.73 -0.60
C VAL A 126 -23.07 -5.36 -0.79
N ASN A 127 -22.04 -4.54 -1.02
CA ASN A 127 -20.69 -5.01 -1.31
C ASN A 127 -19.84 -5.26 -0.07
N GLN A 128 -20.25 -4.77 1.09
CA GLN A 128 -19.51 -4.95 2.33
C GLN A 128 -19.44 -6.43 2.76
N SER A 129 -20.52 -7.18 2.56
CA SER A 129 -20.59 -8.62 2.86
C SER A 129 -19.67 -9.47 1.97
N LYS A 130 -19.09 -8.89 0.91
CA LYS A 130 -18.16 -9.56 0.00
C LYS A 130 -16.72 -9.53 0.50
N VAL A 131 -16.45 -8.83 1.59
CA VAL A 131 -15.19 -8.93 2.32
C VAL A 131 -15.28 -10.13 3.26
N ALA A 132 -14.40 -11.12 3.07
CA ALA A 132 -14.50 -12.46 3.70
C ALA A 132 -14.61 -12.46 5.24
N MET A 133 -14.18 -11.39 5.92
CA MET A 133 -14.27 -11.25 7.38
C MET A 133 -15.02 -9.99 7.83
N GLY A 134 -15.65 -9.26 6.91
CA GLY A 134 -16.44 -8.08 7.25
C GLY A 134 -15.62 -6.94 7.87
N CYS A 135 -14.33 -6.84 7.54
CA CYS A 135 -13.48 -5.76 7.99
C CYS A 135 -13.74 -4.51 7.16
N GLU A 136 -13.85 -3.38 7.84
CA GLU A 136 -14.13 -2.11 7.21
C GLU A 136 -13.39 -0.94 7.86
N VAL A 137 -13.24 0.10 7.07
CA VAL A 137 -12.76 1.41 7.47
C VAL A 137 -13.78 2.45 7.04
N GLY A 138 -14.22 3.30 7.94
CA GLY A 138 -15.20 4.35 7.69
C GLY A 138 -16.23 4.46 8.80
N ALA A 139 -16.41 3.39 9.57
CA ALA A 139 -17.15 3.44 10.82
C ALA A 139 -16.48 2.54 11.87
N GLY A 140 -16.43 3.04 13.10
CA GLY A 140 -15.86 2.30 14.22
C GLY A 140 -16.57 2.72 15.49
N ASN A 141 -16.72 1.79 16.43
CA ASN A 141 -17.27 2.09 17.74
C ASN A 141 -16.40 1.45 18.81
N ILE A 142 -15.60 2.28 19.49
CA ILE A 142 -14.65 1.84 20.53
C ILE A 142 -15.32 1.03 21.64
N SER A 143 -16.62 1.27 21.92
CA SER A 143 -17.35 0.53 22.95
C SER A 143 -17.59 -0.95 22.62
N ALA A 144 -17.39 -1.37 21.37
CA ALA A 144 -17.53 -2.75 20.94
C ALA A 144 -16.21 -3.55 21.03
N PHE A 145 -15.09 -2.90 21.35
CA PHE A 145 -13.78 -3.53 21.38
C PHE A 145 -13.52 -4.26 22.70
N PRO A 146 -12.65 -5.29 22.71
CA PRO A 146 -12.28 -5.99 23.92
C PRO A 146 -11.76 -5.06 25.02
N LYS A 147 -12.01 -5.40 26.29
CA LYS A 147 -11.45 -4.64 27.42
C LYS A 147 -9.92 -4.64 27.36
N GLY A 148 -9.32 -3.48 27.66
CA GLY A 148 -7.87 -3.30 27.58
C GLY A 148 -7.36 -3.08 26.16
N ALA A 149 -8.25 -2.90 25.17
CA ALA A 149 -7.83 -2.53 23.83
C ALA A 149 -7.23 -1.12 23.78
N ALA A 150 -6.18 -0.97 23.01
CA ALA A 150 -5.43 0.27 22.83
C ALA A 150 -5.43 0.75 21.38
N PRO A 151 -5.25 2.06 21.11
CA PRO A 151 -5.17 2.56 19.75
C PRO A 151 -3.85 2.19 19.10
N VAL A 152 -3.92 1.71 17.85
CA VAL A 152 -2.81 1.73 16.91
C VAL A 152 -3.18 2.62 15.71
N PHE A 153 -2.30 3.57 15.40
CA PHE A 153 -2.50 4.52 14.31
C PHE A 153 -1.86 3.97 13.04
N VAL A 154 -2.68 3.71 12.03
CA VAL A 154 -2.24 3.18 10.74
C VAL A 154 -2.01 4.34 9.78
N LEU A 155 -0.74 4.65 9.51
CA LEU A 155 -0.31 5.77 8.67
C LEU A 155 -0.28 5.34 7.21
N VAL A 156 -1.27 5.79 6.44
CA VAL A 156 -1.37 5.52 5.01
C VAL A 156 -0.78 6.71 4.23
N PRO A 157 0.22 6.52 3.35
CA PRO A 157 0.81 7.59 2.55
C PRO A 157 -0.12 8.01 1.41
N ALA A 158 -1.27 8.62 1.75
CA ALA A 158 -2.32 8.99 0.83
C ALA A 158 -1.85 9.93 -0.29
N PHE A 159 -0.77 10.71 -0.05
CA PHE A 159 -0.10 11.52 -1.08
C PHE A 159 0.41 10.73 -2.29
N ALA A 160 0.66 9.42 -2.14
CA ALA A 160 1.06 8.53 -3.24
C ALA A 160 -0.14 8.09 -4.12
N GLY A 161 -1.34 8.59 -3.82
CA GLY A 161 -2.56 8.34 -4.58
C GLY A 161 -2.95 6.87 -4.61
N LEU A 162 -3.46 6.39 -5.74
CA LEU A 162 -3.96 5.02 -5.86
C LEU A 162 -2.86 3.95 -5.80
N SER A 163 -1.58 4.33 -5.92
CA SER A 163 -0.47 3.37 -5.82
C SER A 163 -0.38 2.71 -4.45
N ILE A 164 -0.98 3.30 -3.40
CA ILE A 164 -1.04 2.74 -2.05
C ILE A 164 -1.72 1.37 -1.99
N PHE A 165 -2.54 1.00 -2.99
CA PHE A 165 -3.25 -0.28 -3.05
C PHE A 165 -2.40 -1.42 -3.64
N GLY A 166 -1.11 -1.21 -3.92
CA GLY A 166 -0.20 -2.26 -4.37
C GLY A 166 -0.38 -2.71 -5.82
N VAL A 167 -1.29 -2.07 -6.57
CA VAL A 167 -1.54 -2.42 -7.97
C VAL A 167 -0.52 -1.73 -8.86
N THR A 168 0.31 -2.50 -9.55
CA THR A 168 1.34 -1.98 -10.47
C THR A 168 0.78 -1.09 -11.59
N LYS A 169 -0.42 -1.41 -12.09
CA LYS A 169 -1.13 -0.56 -13.07
C LYS A 169 -1.51 0.83 -12.52
N LEU A 170 -1.55 0.98 -11.19
CA LEU A 170 -1.78 2.26 -10.51
C LEU A 170 -0.47 2.93 -10.05
N GLY A 171 0.68 2.42 -10.50
CA GLY A 171 1.99 2.98 -10.17
C GLY A 171 2.65 2.39 -8.92
N ALA A 172 2.09 1.35 -8.30
CA ALA A 172 2.80 0.65 -7.23
C ALA A 172 4.02 -0.12 -7.77
N THR A 173 4.98 -0.39 -6.89
CA THR A 173 6.05 -1.36 -7.18
C THR A 173 5.51 -2.79 -7.22
N PRO A 174 6.19 -3.76 -7.86
CA PRO A 174 5.82 -5.18 -7.80
C PRO A 174 5.76 -5.75 -6.38
N GLN A 175 6.53 -5.16 -5.46
CA GLN A 175 6.57 -5.54 -4.05
C GLN A 175 5.35 -5.04 -3.28
N GLY A 176 4.54 -4.13 -3.84
CA GLY A 176 3.36 -3.56 -3.17
C GLY A 176 3.62 -2.24 -2.44
N PHE A 177 4.79 -1.63 -2.62
CA PHE A 177 5.08 -0.29 -2.11
C PHE A 177 4.51 0.80 -3.02
N PRO A 178 3.94 1.88 -2.46
CA PRO A 178 3.49 3.04 -3.20
C PRO A 178 4.65 3.78 -3.87
N THR A 179 4.31 4.57 -4.89
CA THR A 179 5.25 5.50 -5.50
C THR A 179 4.67 6.91 -5.55
N PHE A 180 5.53 7.90 -5.40
CA PHE A 180 5.19 9.30 -5.50
C PHE A 180 6.11 9.97 -6.51
N THR A 181 5.55 10.71 -7.46
CA THR A 181 6.35 11.40 -8.49
C THR A 181 6.26 12.90 -8.30
N TYR A 182 7.42 13.54 -8.10
CA TYR A 182 7.54 14.98 -7.96
C TYR A 182 8.76 15.48 -8.72
N ASN A 183 8.62 16.57 -9.48
CA ASN A 183 9.67 17.15 -10.33
C ASN A 183 10.39 16.12 -11.24
N ASN A 184 9.61 15.23 -11.88
CA ASN A 184 10.10 14.15 -12.73
C ASN A 184 11.00 13.11 -12.02
N VAL A 185 11.00 13.10 -10.69
CA VAL A 185 11.65 12.07 -9.87
C VAL A 185 10.57 11.22 -9.21
N THR A 186 10.67 9.90 -9.39
CA THR A 186 9.78 8.93 -8.74
C THR A 186 10.44 8.37 -7.49
N TYR A 187 9.82 8.62 -6.35
CA TYR A 187 10.19 8.11 -5.04
C TYR A 187 9.39 6.83 -4.76
N THR A 188 10.08 5.77 -4.36
CA THR A 188 9.41 4.62 -3.76
C THR A 188 9.20 4.93 -2.28
N ILE A 189 7.95 4.86 -1.82
CA ILE A 189 7.61 5.11 -0.43
C ILE A 189 7.68 3.77 0.28
N LEU A 190 8.79 3.55 0.98
CA LEU A 190 8.94 2.36 1.81
C LEU A 190 8.07 2.52 3.05
N THR A 191 7.30 1.48 3.32
CA THR A 191 6.48 1.33 4.52
C THR A 191 6.87 0.05 5.26
N GLN A 192 6.49 -0.08 6.52
CA GLN A 192 6.66 -1.27 7.35
C GLN A 192 5.84 -2.43 6.80
N CYS A 193 4.67 -2.13 6.25
CA CYS A 193 3.83 -3.09 5.54
C CYS A 193 3.57 -2.61 4.11
N GLY A 194 3.89 -3.45 3.13
CA GLY A 194 3.38 -3.28 1.76
C GLY A 194 1.87 -3.47 1.71
N ALA A 195 1.27 -3.11 0.58
CA ALA A 195 -0.17 -3.31 0.37
C ALA A 195 -0.52 -4.80 0.43
N ALA A 196 -1.72 -5.12 0.87
CA ALA A 196 -2.18 -6.50 0.91
C ALA A 196 -2.14 -7.18 -0.48
N LEU A 197 -2.08 -8.51 -0.49
CA LEU A 197 -1.94 -9.35 -1.69
C LEU A 197 -0.59 -9.22 -2.42
N THR A 198 0.43 -8.64 -1.76
CA THR A 198 1.79 -8.48 -2.30
C THR A 198 2.82 -9.18 -1.41
N GLU A 199 4.07 -9.27 -1.89
CA GLU A 199 5.14 -10.01 -1.20
C GLU A 199 5.55 -9.38 0.14
N THR A 200 5.42 -8.05 0.27
CA THR A 200 5.83 -7.31 1.49
C THR A 200 4.65 -6.93 2.38
N ALA A 201 3.47 -7.49 2.13
CA ALA A 201 2.33 -7.36 3.03
C ALA A 201 2.66 -7.95 4.41
N CYS A 202 2.14 -7.32 5.46
CA CYS A 202 2.37 -7.84 6.81
C CYS A 202 1.68 -9.21 7.03
N PRO A 203 2.26 -10.07 7.89
CA PRO A 203 1.84 -11.47 8.11
C PRO A 203 0.34 -11.67 8.31
N ASP A 204 -0.25 -10.84 9.18
CA ASP A 204 -1.66 -10.89 9.58
C ASP A 204 -2.44 -9.70 8.99
N HIS A 205 -2.07 -9.25 7.79
CA HIS A 205 -2.90 -8.29 7.05
C HIS A 205 -4.16 -8.96 6.50
N MET A 206 -5.29 -8.28 6.69
CA MET A 206 -6.44 -8.56 5.85
C MET A 206 -6.14 -8.27 4.39
N SER A 207 -6.61 -9.18 3.55
CA SER A 207 -6.41 -9.07 2.12
C SER A 207 -7.21 -7.94 1.50
N LEU A 208 -8.46 -7.74 1.95
CA LEU A 208 -9.41 -6.79 1.39
C LEU A 208 -10.17 -6.12 2.54
N ILE A 209 -10.50 -4.85 2.38
CA ILE A 209 -11.34 -4.07 3.31
C ILE A 209 -12.40 -3.31 2.54
N TYR A 210 -13.55 -3.10 3.18
CA TYR A 210 -14.58 -2.21 2.68
C TYR A 210 -14.39 -0.79 3.24
N SER A 211 -14.58 0.24 2.42
CA SER A 211 -14.69 1.61 2.91
C SER A 211 -15.63 2.47 2.06
N PRO A 212 -16.54 3.23 2.68
CA PRO A 212 -17.30 4.26 1.97
C PRO A 212 -16.39 5.30 1.30
N ALA A 213 -15.21 5.59 1.86
CA ALA A 213 -14.27 6.52 1.26
C ALA A 213 -13.77 5.99 -0.11
N PHE A 214 -13.58 4.67 -0.23
CA PHE A 214 -13.21 4.06 -1.51
C PHE A 214 -14.33 4.18 -2.53
N THR A 215 -15.58 3.98 -2.11
CA THR A 215 -16.75 4.23 -2.95
C THR A 215 -16.78 5.66 -3.47
N VAL A 216 -16.51 6.66 -2.62
CA VAL A 216 -16.46 8.06 -3.06
C VAL A 216 -15.35 8.30 -4.09
N VAL A 217 -14.16 7.71 -3.89
CA VAL A 217 -13.05 7.79 -4.85
C VAL A 217 -13.40 7.15 -6.18
N GLU A 218 -14.01 5.95 -6.16
CA GLU A 218 -14.45 5.26 -7.37
C GLU A 218 -15.50 6.08 -8.13
N GLN A 219 -16.51 6.60 -7.44
CA GLN A 219 -17.55 7.44 -8.04
C GLN A 219 -16.98 8.73 -8.62
N TYR A 220 -16.02 9.36 -7.94
CA TYR A 220 -15.31 10.54 -8.45
C TYR A 220 -14.57 10.24 -9.75
N LEU A 221 -14.01 9.03 -9.88
CA LEU A 221 -13.35 8.54 -11.09
C LEU A 221 -14.32 7.98 -12.14
N GLY A 222 -15.64 8.05 -11.90
CA GLY A 222 -16.66 7.51 -12.81
C GLY A 222 -16.76 5.98 -12.81
N ILE A 223 -16.14 5.31 -11.84
CA ILE A 223 -16.18 3.87 -11.63
C ILE A 223 -17.42 3.53 -10.80
N LYS A 224 -18.33 2.72 -11.36
CA LYS A 224 -19.63 2.41 -10.71
C LYS A 224 -19.82 0.95 -10.32
N ASN A 225 -18.90 0.07 -10.72
CA ASN A 225 -19.00 -1.38 -10.50
C ASN A 225 -17.78 -1.94 -9.76
N GLY A 226 -17.05 -1.07 -9.06
CA GLY A 226 -15.75 -1.40 -8.47
C GLY A 226 -14.61 -1.48 -9.47
N VAL A 227 -13.41 -1.73 -8.96
CA VAL A 227 -12.16 -1.80 -9.74
C VAL A 227 -11.41 -3.11 -9.47
N PHE A 228 -10.53 -3.54 -10.38
CA PHE A 228 -9.71 -4.76 -10.26
C PHE A 228 -10.50 -6.08 -10.14
N GLY A 229 -11.74 -6.10 -10.62
CA GLY A 229 -12.64 -7.23 -10.44
C GLY A 229 -13.20 -7.33 -9.02
N LEU A 230 -12.94 -6.33 -8.18
CA LEU A 230 -13.51 -6.20 -6.85
C LEU A 230 -14.82 -5.41 -6.90
N PRO A 231 -15.72 -5.65 -5.94
CA PRO A 231 -16.93 -4.84 -5.78
C PRO A 231 -16.63 -3.38 -5.44
N GLU A 232 -17.56 -2.47 -5.75
CA GLU A 232 -17.48 -1.06 -5.33
C GLU A 232 -17.29 -0.95 -3.81
N GLY A 233 -16.37 -0.07 -3.41
CA GLY A 233 -16.00 0.18 -2.02
C GLY A 233 -15.06 -0.86 -1.42
N VAL A 234 -14.64 -1.89 -2.17
CA VAL A 234 -13.75 -2.95 -1.68
C VAL A 234 -12.40 -2.87 -2.38
N LEU A 235 -11.34 -2.63 -1.61
CA LEU A 235 -9.96 -2.56 -2.11
C LEU A 235 -9.01 -3.38 -1.22
N PRO A 236 -7.82 -3.73 -1.73
CA PRO A 236 -6.76 -4.25 -0.88
C PRO A 236 -6.45 -3.30 0.27
N THR A 237 -6.02 -3.83 1.41
CA THR A 237 -5.48 -2.99 2.49
C THR A 237 -4.29 -2.18 1.95
N PRO A 238 -4.29 -0.85 2.09
CA PRO A 238 -3.19 -0.02 1.62
C PRO A 238 -1.86 -0.38 2.29
N ALA A 239 -0.75 -0.07 1.63
CA ALA A 239 0.56 -0.01 2.28
C ALA A 239 0.55 1.06 3.38
N HIS A 240 1.22 0.80 4.51
CA HIS A 240 1.19 1.68 5.66
C HIS A 240 2.27 1.40 6.70
N ASP A 241 2.41 2.35 7.62
CA ASP A 241 3.16 2.23 8.87
C ASP A 241 2.24 2.21 10.09
N HIS A 242 2.78 1.78 11.22
CA HIS A 242 2.12 1.79 12.52
C HIS A 242 2.77 2.82 13.45
N LEU A 243 1.93 3.54 14.19
CA LEU A 243 2.30 4.42 15.28
C LEU A 243 1.52 4.02 16.54
N VAL A 244 2.23 3.88 17.66
CA VAL A 244 1.64 3.53 18.97
C VAL A 244 1.92 4.58 20.03
N THR A 245 1.14 4.53 21.11
CA THR A 245 1.21 5.48 22.22
C THR A 245 1.97 4.94 23.43
N PHE A 246 2.24 3.64 23.46
CA PHE A 246 3.06 2.96 24.46
C PHE A 246 3.69 1.72 23.83
N ALA A 247 4.59 1.06 24.56
CA ALA A 247 5.20 -0.21 24.19
C ALA A 247 4.92 -1.28 25.26
N THR A 248 4.69 -2.52 24.85
CA THR A 248 4.41 -3.66 25.73
C THR A 248 5.06 -4.95 25.23
N ASN A 249 5.54 -5.78 26.15
CA ASN A 249 6.00 -7.13 25.84
C ASN A 249 4.85 -8.16 25.86
N THR A 250 3.68 -7.75 26.34
CA THR A 250 2.49 -8.59 26.45
C THR A 250 1.59 -8.36 25.25
N SER A 251 1.09 -9.45 24.68
CA SER A 251 0.06 -9.40 23.64
C SER A 251 -1.23 -8.81 24.20
N ILE A 252 -1.72 -7.74 23.58
CA ILE A 252 -3.00 -7.10 23.91
C ILE A 252 -3.82 -6.88 22.63
N PRO A 253 -5.14 -6.65 22.73
CA PRO A 253 -5.94 -6.23 21.59
C PRO A 253 -5.63 -4.77 21.24
N TRP A 254 -5.58 -4.46 19.94
CA TRP A 254 -5.35 -3.12 19.42
C TRP A 254 -6.45 -2.75 18.44
N TYR A 255 -7.11 -1.62 18.67
CA TYR A 255 -8.09 -1.06 17.73
C TYR A 255 -7.41 -0.09 16.78
N ILE A 256 -7.86 -0.08 15.53
CA ILE A 256 -7.21 0.70 14.48
C ILE A 256 -7.81 2.09 14.37
N VAL A 257 -6.94 3.07 14.22
CA VAL A 257 -7.26 4.43 13.77
C VAL A 257 -6.50 4.69 12.47
N VAL A 258 -7.20 4.71 11.35
CA VAL A 258 -6.59 4.98 10.04
C VAL A 258 -6.32 6.48 9.91
N VAL A 259 -5.09 6.81 9.55
CA VAL A 259 -4.59 8.17 9.31
C VAL A 259 -4.19 8.29 7.84
N LEU A 260 -4.82 9.20 7.11
CA LEU A 260 -4.46 9.53 5.74
C LEU A 260 -3.43 10.66 5.75
N VAL A 261 -2.20 10.37 5.33
CA VAL A 261 -1.10 11.33 5.27
C VAL A 261 -1.05 11.96 3.88
N PHE A 262 -1.30 13.27 3.81
CA PHE A 262 -1.28 14.02 2.56
C PHE A 262 0.01 14.83 2.35
N ASP A 263 0.76 15.11 3.40
CA ASP A 263 2.07 15.75 3.27
C ASP A 263 3.20 14.70 3.19
N PRO A 264 3.92 14.59 2.06
CA PRO A 264 5.04 13.67 1.93
C PRO A 264 6.24 14.02 2.83
N ASN A 265 6.35 15.27 3.31
CA ASN A 265 7.48 15.72 4.12
C ASN A 265 7.48 15.17 5.54
N ILE A 266 6.33 14.68 6.03
CA ILE A 266 6.15 14.18 7.39
C ILE A 266 5.99 12.67 7.47
N PHE A 267 6.07 11.97 6.33
CA PHE A 267 6.00 10.52 6.31
C PHE A 267 7.35 9.92 6.71
N PRO A 268 7.42 9.20 7.84
CA PRO A 268 8.68 8.72 8.38
C PRO A 268 9.28 7.61 7.52
N ASN A 269 10.60 7.58 7.46
CA ASN A 269 11.31 6.43 6.91
C ASN A 269 11.13 5.23 7.86
N PRO A 270 10.74 4.04 7.37
CA PRO A 270 10.42 2.90 8.21
C PRO A 270 11.64 2.30 8.93
N ILE A 271 12.86 2.62 8.47
CA ILE A 271 14.12 2.12 9.04
C ILE A 271 14.68 3.10 10.08
N THR A 272 14.64 4.41 9.80
CA THR A 272 15.28 5.42 10.65
C THR A 272 14.32 6.18 11.55
N GLY A 273 13.01 6.14 11.26
CA GLY A 273 11.99 6.97 11.92
C GLY A 273 12.12 8.46 11.62
N GLN A 274 13.00 8.86 10.70
CA GLN A 274 13.23 10.25 10.33
C GLN A 274 12.46 10.59 9.05
N CYS A 275 12.06 11.86 8.95
CA CYS A 275 11.39 12.39 7.76
C CYS A 275 12.33 13.24 6.93
N GLN A 276 11.95 13.47 5.68
CA GLN A 276 12.72 14.25 4.73
C GLN A 276 11.80 15.23 4.02
N ALA A 277 12.26 16.47 3.82
CA ALA A 277 11.58 17.42 2.94
C ALA A 277 11.73 16.97 1.47
N VAL A 278 10.65 16.47 0.89
CA VAL A 278 10.53 16.02 -0.50
C VAL A 278 9.95 17.11 -1.40
N VAL A 279 8.97 17.86 -0.89
CA VAL A 279 8.28 18.94 -1.61
C VAL A 279 8.44 20.28 -0.87
N PRO A 280 8.38 21.42 -1.58
CA PRO A 280 8.38 22.74 -0.96
C PRO A 280 7.23 22.88 0.04
N SER A 281 7.51 23.59 1.12
CA SER A 281 6.60 23.82 2.23
C SER A 281 6.61 25.30 2.62
N ASN A 282 5.49 25.80 3.15
CA ASN A 282 5.41 27.16 3.71
C ASN A 282 5.69 27.21 5.21
N VAL A 283 5.88 26.07 5.87
CA VAL A 283 6.28 26.03 7.28
C VAL A 283 7.80 26.12 7.41
N SER A 284 8.27 26.63 8.55
CA SER A 284 9.71 26.86 8.79
C SER A 284 10.51 25.56 8.83
N ASN A 285 9.93 24.49 9.37
CA ASN A 285 10.52 23.16 9.39
C ASN A 285 9.53 22.16 8.77
N PRO A 286 9.70 21.80 7.49
CA PRO A 286 8.79 20.91 6.77
C PRO A 286 8.70 19.48 7.35
N THR A 287 9.62 19.11 8.24
CA THR A 287 9.70 17.77 8.84
C THR A 287 9.33 17.78 10.33
N GLU A 288 8.88 18.91 10.88
CA GLU A 288 8.64 19.08 12.32
C GLU A 288 7.59 18.09 12.85
N ASN A 289 6.54 17.84 12.07
CA ASN A 289 5.48 16.90 12.41
C ASN A 289 5.74 15.47 11.89
N CYS A 290 7.01 15.07 11.81
CA CYS A 290 7.37 13.70 11.41
C CYS A 290 6.59 12.66 12.25
N LEU A 291 5.82 11.79 11.58
CA LEU A 291 4.81 10.93 12.23
C LEU A 291 5.42 9.70 12.93
N ASN A 292 6.42 9.94 13.78
CA ASN A 292 7.11 8.94 14.59
C ASN A 292 6.72 8.97 16.08
N ASN A 293 5.76 9.84 16.45
CA ASN A 293 5.21 9.96 17.79
C ASN A 293 3.79 10.57 17.75
N ILE A 294 3.03 10.41 18.83
CA ILE A 294 1.63 10.87 18.90
C ILE A 294 1.49 12.40 18.86
N GLN A 295 2.44 13.14 19.46
CA GLN A 295 2.39 14.60 19.49
C GLN A 295 2.50 15.19 18.08
N ALA A 296 3.36 14.59 17.24
CA ALA A 296 3.49 14.96 15.84
C ALA A 296 2.19 14.72 15.07
N LEU A 297 1.48 13.60 15.34
CA LEU A 297 0.17 13.34 14.74
C LEU A 297 -0.87 14.38 15.17
N GLU A 298 -0.94 14.72 16.45
CA GLU A 298 -1.84 15.76 16.96
C GLU A 298 -1.59 17.13 16.30
N ASN A 299 -0.31 17.50 16.14
CA ASN A 299 0.08 18.75 15.49
C ASN A 299 -0.28 18.71 14.00
N ALA A 300 0.01 17.61 13.30
CA ALA A 300 -0.25 17.44 11.87
C ALA A 300 -1.74 17.57 11.52
N MET A 301 -2.63 17.14 12.43
CA MET A 301 -4.09 17.29 12.26
C MET A 301 -4.55 18.75 12.25
N THR A 302 -3.71 19.68 12.68
CA THR A 302 -4.05 21.11 12.78
C THR A 302 -3.13 22.00 11.95
N THR A 303 -2.10 21.42 11.33
CA THR A 303 -1.10 22.15 10.57
C THR A 303 -1.52 22.24 9.10
N TYR A 304 -1.54 23.48 8.59
CA TYR A 304 -1.76 23.76 7.17
C TYR A 304 -0.42 23.96 6.47
N ASP A 305 -0.12 23.07 5.52
CA ASP A 305 1.07 23.15 4.67
C ASP A 305 0.69 23.14 3.18
N ASN A 306 1.30 24.03 2.40
CA ASN A 306 1.15 24.09 0.95
C ASN A 306 1.77 22.86 0.25
N ALA A 307 2.67 22.14 0.92
CA ALA A 307 3.20 20.84 0.52
C ALA A 307 2.06 19.86 0.18
N VAL A 308 0.97 19.89 0.95
CA VAL A 308 -0.24 19.10 0.69
C VAL A 308 -0.81 19.39 -0.70
N ALA A 309 -1.08 20.66 -1.02
CA ALA A 309 -1.63 21.02 -2.31
C ALA A 309 -0.65 20.72 -3.47
N VAL A 310 0.65 20.93 -3.24
CA VAL A 310 1.72 20.66 -4.22
C VAL A 310 1.82 19.17 -4.54
N ALA A 311 1.79 18.30 -3.52
CA ALA A 311 1.91 16.86 -3.72
C ALA A 311 0.63 16.23 -4.31
N ASN A 312 -0.54 16.82 -4.04
CA ASN A 312 -1.82 16.14 -4.28
C ASN A 312 -2.66 16.71 -5.43
N ALA A 313 -2.17 17.70 -6.19
CA ALA A 313 -2.97 18.38 -7.22
C ALA A 313 -3.73 17.43 -8.18
N ASN A 314 -3.12 16.29 -8.53
CA ASN A 314 -3.69 15.26 -9.41
C ASN A 314 -4.06 13.95 -8.67
N ASN A 315 -4.10 13.96 -7.34
CA ASN A 315 -4.40 12.79 -6.54
C ASN A 315 -5.92 12.59 -6.39
N PRO A 316 -6.50 11.48 -6.91
CA PRO A 316 -7.95 11.23 -6.82
C PRO A 316 -8.46 11.13 -5.38
N ILE A 317 -7.65 10.62 -4.44
CA ILE A 317 -8.04 10.46 -3.03
C ILE A 317 -8.24 11.85 -2.40
N TRP A 318 -7.27 12.73 -2.60
CA TRP A 318 -7.32 14.11 -2.10
C TRP A 318 -8.49 14.90 -2.71
N GLN A 319 -8.70 14.76 -4.02
CA GLN A 319 -9.81 15.42 -4.72
C GLN A 319 -11.18 14.93 -4.23
N ALA A 320 -11.35 13.62 -4.07
CA ALA A 320 -12.58 13.00 -3.58
C ALA A 320 -12.93 13.42 -2.15
N LEU A 321 -11.91 13.70 -1.32
CA LEU A 321 -12.07 14.17 0.06
C LEU A 321 -12.23 15.70 0.18
N GLY A 322 -12.46 16.40 -0.94
CA GLY A 322 -12.72 17.84 -0.92
C GLY A 322 -11.46 18.70 -0.78
N LYS A 323 -10.29 18.15 -1.12
CA LYS A 323 -9.00 18.86 -1.15
C LYS A 323 -8.59 19.41 0.23
N PRO A 324 -8.47 18.56 1.26
CA PRO A 324 -8.04 19.02 2.58
C PRO A 324 -6.70 19.74 2.51
N GLY A 325 -6.55 20.82 3.29
CA GLY A 325 -5.30 21.59 3.39
C GLY A 325 -4.41 21.20 4.56
N LEU A 326 -4.84 20.21 5.36
CA LEU A 326 -4.12 19.72 6.53
C LEU A 326 -3.14 18.61 6.14
N GLU A 327 -2.02 18.51 6.86
CA GLU A 327 -0.99 17.50 6.60
C GLU A 327 -1.52 16.06 6.71
N VAL A 328 -2.45 15.82 7.63
CA VAL A 328 -3.14 14.54 7.82
C VAL A 328 -4.65 14.71 7.95
N VAL A 329 -5.39 13.65 7.58
CA VAL A 329 -6.83 13.52 7.85
C VAL A 329 -7.09 12.19 8.51
N VAL A 330 -7.84 12.22 9.61
CA VAL A 330 -8.33 11.02 10.29
C VAL A 330 -9.84 10.95 10.08
N PRO A 331 -10.36 10.05 9.23
CA PRO A 331 -11.79 9.94 8.97
C PRO A 331 -12.59 9.78 10.27
N GLY A 332 -13.65 10.58 10.43
CA GLY A 332 -14.52 10.55 11.62
C GLY A 332 -13.97 11.30 12.85
N VAL A 333 -12.78 11.88 12.77
CA VAL A 333 -12.13 12.60 13.88
C VAL A 333 -11.88 14.05 13.44
N SER A 334 -12.41 15.02 14.19
CA SER A 334 -12.34 16.45 13.85
C SER A 334 -11.38 17.25 14.73
N SER A 335 -10.88 16.68 15.82
CA SER A 335 -9.90 17.32 16.70
C SER A 335 -8.93 16.32 17.32
N PRO A 336 -7.69 16.74 17.65
CA PRO A 336 -6.69 15.88 18.29
C PRO A 336 -7.19 15.20 19.57
N SER A 337 -7.99 15.90 20.38
CA SER A 337 -8.56 15.40 21.63
C SER A 337 -9.43 14.14 21.49
N GLN A 338 -9.87 13.80 20.28
CA GLN A 338 -10.68 12.62 19.99
C GLN A 338 -9.82 11.38 19.64
N LEU A 339 -8.54 11.54 19.28
CA LEU A 339 -7.71 10.46 18.74
C LEU A 339 -7.64 9.22 19.63
N LEU A 340 -7.47 9.42 20.94
CA LEU A 340 -7.27 8.32 21.90
C LEU A 340 -8.58 7.64 22.33
N ASN A 341 -9.72 8.15 21.89
CA ASN A 341 -11.05 7.66 22.26
C ASN A 341 -11.95 7.40 21.05
N ALA A 342 -11.39 7.43 19.85
CA ALA A 342 -12.10 7.21 18.60
C ALA A 342 -11.47 6.05 17.82
N THR A 343 -12.28 5.43 16.98
CA THR A 343 -11.82 4.52 15.94
C THR A 343 -12.65 4.77 14.69
N ASN A 344 -12.07 4.50 13.54
CA ASN A 344 -12.74 4.58 12.24
C ASN A 344 -12.70 3.23 11.52
N SER A 345 -12.49 2.15 12.27
CA SER A 345 -12.51 0.79 11.76
C SER A 345 -13.16 -0.13 12.78
N ASN A 346 -13.64 -1.28 12.34
CA ASN A 346 -14.11 -2.35 13.22
C ASN A 346 -13.03 -3.43 13.48
N MET A 347 -11.77 -3.14 13.16
CA MET A 347 -10.69 -4.13 13.12
C MET A 347 -9.89 -4.14 14.43
N VAL A 348 -9.70 -5.34 14.98
CA VAL A 348 -8.85 -5.61 16.15
C VAL A 348 -7.64 -6.43 15.73
N LEU A 349 -6.45 -5.95 16.05
CA LEU A 349 -5.20 -6.67 15.88
C LEU A 349 -4.71 -7.20 17.23
N TYR A 350 -3.97 -8.30 17.20
CA TYR A 350 -3.36 -8.89 18.38
C TYR A 350 -1.85 -8.93 18.21
N PHE A 351 -1.14 -8.09 18.97
CA PHE A 351 0.32 -8.04 18.95
C PHE A 351 0.89 -7.54 20.28
N SER A 352 2.17 -7.79 20.48
CA SER A 352 3.01 -7.04 21.41
C SER A 352 3.97 -6.13 20.62
N ASP A 353 4.44 -5.06 21.24
CA ASP A 353 5.28 -4.06 20.62
C ASP A 353 6.48 -3.72 21.51
N PRO A 354 7.42 -4.66 21.70
CA PRO A 354 8.60 -4.40 22.49
C PRO A 354 9.37 -3.18 21.94
N ALA A 355 9.89 -2.33 22.84
CA ALA A 355 10.72 -1.18 22.52
C ALA A 355 12.14 -1.61 22.06
N VAL A 356 12.18 -2.44 21.01
CA VAL A 356 13.38 -3.03 20.41
C VAL A 356 13.36 -2.73 18.93
N TYR A 357 14.50 -2.36 18.38
CA TYR A 357 14.67 -2.05 16.97
C TYR A 357 14.43 -3.31 16.10
N PRO A 358 13.54 -3.25 15.08
CA PRO A 358 13.10 -4.43 14.33
C PRO A 358 14.07 -4.90 13.24
N TYR A 359 15.03 -4.06 12.84
CA TYR A 359 16.00 -4.40 11.80
C TYR A 359 17.36 -4.74 12.42
N PRO A 360 18.15 -5.65 11.84
CA PRO A 360 19.51 -5.90 12.32
C PRO A 360 20.37 -4.62 12.21
N ILE A 361 21.18 -4.34 13.23
CA ILE A 361 22.20 -3.27 13.23
C ILE A 361 23.48 -3.77 12.57
#